data_AF-A0A2C9WM43-F1
#
_entry.id   AF-A0A2C9WM43-F1
#
_cell.length_a   1.000
_cell.length_b   1.000
_cell.length_c   1.000
_cell.angle_alpha   90.00
_cell.angle_beta   90.00
_cell.angle_gamma   90.00
#
_symmetry.space_group_name_H-M   'P 1'
#
loop_
_entity.id
_entity.type
_entity.pdbx_description
1 polymer ?
#
loop_
_entity_poly.entity_id
_entity_poly.type
_entity_poly.pdbx_seq_one_letter_code
_entity_poly.pdbx_strand_id
1 'polypeptide(L)'
;MAPGTETLTKSFSFLNRAVVKRQVHSSLECTVQQVEEVKVVIKILPIFSCTIMLTCCLAQLSTFSVQQAATMSTKLGSLKVPPASLPFFPVIFIMILAPIYDHFIIPFARKVTKSEMGITHLQRIGIGLVLSVIAMGVVALVEIKRKKVATNSGLLDSNDPLPITFFWIAFQYLFLGSADLFTLAGLMEFLFTEMINGCAEQPLGCI
;
A
#
# COMPACT_ATOMS: atom_id res chain seq x y z
N MET A 1 -15.16 24.42 -38.73
CA MET A 1 -14.25 23.65 -37.85
C MET A 1 -15.14 22.87 -36.91
N ALA A 2 -15.24 21.55 -37.10
CA ALA A 2 -16.24 20.71 -36.43
C ALA A 2 -15.99 20.65 -34.91
N PRO A 3 -17.01 20.89 -34.06
CA PRO A 3 -16.87 20.64 -32.63
C PRO A 3 -16.70 19.13 -32.43
N GLY A 4 -15.58 18.73 -31.82
CA GLY A 4 -15.30 17.34 -31.49
C GLY A 4 -16.41 16.78 -30.62
N THR A 5 -17.06 15.72 -31.09
CA THR A 5 -17.99 14.92 -30.28
C THR A 5 -17.24 14.28 -29.12
N GLU A 6 -17.28 14.92 -27.95
CA GLU A 6 -16.80 14.34 -26.69
C GLU A 6 -17.70 13.14 -26.33
N THR A 7 -17.15 11.93 -26.46
CA THR A 7 -17.88 10.69 -26.21
C THR A 7 -17.89 10.36 -24.72
N LEU A 8 -19.06 10.38 -24.09
CA LEU A 8 -19.26 9.99 -22.69
C LEU A 8 -18.84 8.54 -22.42
N THR A 9 -18.00 8.34 -21.42
CA THR A 9 -17.53 7.01 -21.03
C THR A 9 -18.67 6.20 -20.37
N LYS A 10 -18.78 4.90 -20.69
CA LYS A 10 -19.80 4.00 -20.09
C LYS A 10 -19.54 3.66 -18.62
N SER A 11 -18.32 3.87 -18.12
CA SER A 11 -17.98 3.69 -16.70
C SER A 11 -18.70 4.75 -15.85
N PHE A 12 -19.40 4.32 -14.79
CA PHE A 12 -20.27 5.18 -13.98
C PHE A 12 -21.32 5.95 -14.81
N SER A 13 -22.03 5.24 -15.70
CA SER A 13 -23.06 5.81 -16.58
C SER A 13 -24.18 6.59 -15.86
N PHE A 14 -24.37 6.35 -14.56
CA PHE A 14 -25.30 7.13 -13.74
C PHE A 14 -24.92 8.63 -13.68
N LEU A 15 -23.63 8.96 -13.74
CA LEU A 15 -23.12 10.34 -13.71
C LEU A 15 -23.36 11.06 -15.04
N ASN A 16 -23.49 10.33 -16.15
CA ASN A 16 -23.86 10.90 -17.46
C ASN A 16 -25.23 11.60 -17.40
N ARG A 17 -26.06 11.21 -16.43
CA ARG A 17 -27.38 11.81 -16.19
C ARG A 17 -27.29 13.28 -15.76
N ALA A 18 -26.14 13.74 -15.26
CA ALA A 18 -25.88 15.14 -14.93
C ALA A 18 -25.77 16.03 -16.18
N VAL A 19 -25.31 15.47 -17.31
CA VAL A 19 -25.25 16.18 -18.60
C VAL A 19 -26.57 16.07 -19.36
N VAL A 20 -27.25 14.91 -19.27
CA VAL A 20 -28.44 14.61 -20.09
C VAL A 20 -29.74 15.19 -19.52
N LYS A 21 -29.85 15.39 -18.20
CA LYS A 21 -31.06 15.99 -17.61
C LYS A 21 -30.99 17.51 -17.69
N ARG A 22 -31.98 18.12 -18.34
CA ARG A 22 -32.21 19.57 -18.34
C ARG A 22 -32.42 20.05 -16.91
N GLN A 23 -31.48 20.82 -16.38
CA GLN A 23 -31.57 21.36 -15.02
C GLN A 23 -32.28 22.71 -15.03
N VAL A 24 -33.04 22.94 -13.96
CA VAL A 24 -33.95 24.10 -13.80
C VAL A 24 -33.18 25.40 -13.55
N HIS A 25 -31.92 25.31 -13.12
CA HIS A 25 -31.05 26.45 -12.84
C HIS A 25 -29.77 26.38 -13.68
N SER A 26 -29.42 27.48 -14.35
CA SER A 26 -28.22 27.62 -15.19
C SER A 26 -26.91 27.43 -14.43
N SER A 27 -26.90 27.60 -13.10
CA SER A 27 -25.72 27.37 -12.26
C SER A 27 -25.38 25.89 -12.00
N LEU A 28 -26.27 24.97 -12.41
CA LEU A 28 -26.09 23.54 -12.20
C LEU A 28 -25.63 22.80 -13.46
N GLU A 29 -25.67 23.45 -14.65
CA GLU A 29 -25.25 22.83 -15.91
C GLU A 29 -23.80 22.34 -15.83
N CYS A 30 -23.62 21.01 -15.81
CA CYS A 30 -22.31 20.39 -15.85
C CYS A 30 -21.87 20.16 -17.30
N THR A 31 -20.64 20.54 -17.61
CA THR A 31 -20.02 20.18 -18.90
C THR A 31 -19.65 18.68 -18.90
N VAL A 32 -19.52 18.10 -20.10
CA VAL A 32 -19.08 16.70 -20.27
C VAL A 32 -17.72 16.50 -19.60
N GLN A 33 -16.83 17.49 -19.73
CA GLN A 33 -15.50 17.52 -19.10
C GLN A 33 -15.56 17.42 -17.56
N GLN A 34 -16.41 18.23 -16.89
CA GLN A 34 -16.59 18.17 -15.43
C GLN A 34 -17.09 16.80 -14.94
N VAL A 35 -17.97 16.16 -15.72
CA VAL A 35 -18.51 14.84 -15.37
C VAL A 35 -17.46 13.75 -15.54
N GLU A 36 -16.60 13.82 -16.56
CA GLU A 36 -15.48 12.87 -16.71
C GLU A 36 -14.41 13.08 -15.62
N GLU A 37 -14.08 14.31 -15.24
CA GLU A 37 -13.18 14.59 -14.11
C GLU A 37 -13.68 13.96 -12.80
N VAL A 38 -14.97 14.14 -12.47
CA VAL A 38 -15.56 13.55 -11.26
C VAL A 38 -15.53 12.02 -11.32
N LYS A 39 -15.74 11.42 -12.49
CA LYS A 39 -15.61 9.96 -12.66
C LYS A 39 -14.18 9.49 -12.39
N VAL A 40 -13.17 10.22 -12.84
CA VAL A 40 -11.77 9.91 -12.58
C VAL A 40 -11.49 9.99 -11.08
N VAL A 41 -11.93 11.04 -10.39
CA VAL A 41 -11.79 11.17 -8.93
C VAL A 41 -12.42 9.98 -8.20
N ILE A 42 -13.64 9.58 -8.60
CA ILE A 42 -14.33 8.42 -8.02
C ILE A 42 -13.54 7.11 -8.25
N LYS A 43 -12.84 6.96 -9.38
CA LYS A 43 -11.96 5.80 -9.62
C LYS A 43 -10.70 5.80 -8.76
N ILE A 44 -10.20 6.96 -8.35
CA ILE A 44 -8.98 7.11 -7.55
C ILE A 44 -9.25 6.92 -6.05
N LEU A 45 -10.46 7.27 -5.57
CA LEU A 45 -10.85 7.15 -4.16
C LEU A 45 -10.56 5.78 -3.50
N PRO A 46 -10.83 4.62 -4.14
CA PRO A 46 -10.48 3.32 -3.59
C PRO A 46 -8.98 3.14 -3.39
N ILE A 47 -8.16 3.62 -4.34
CA ILE A 47 -6.69 3.55 -4.25
C ILE A 47 -6.21 4.36 -3.05
N PHE A 48 -6.74 5.58 -2.89
CA PHE A 48 -6.42 6.44 -1.75
C PHE A 48 -6.81 5.81 -0.41
N SER A 49 -8.00 5.18 -0.35
CA SER A 49 -8.48 4.47 0.85
C SER A 49 -7.57 3.29 1.21
N CYS A 50 -7.12 2.52 0.23
CA CYS A 50 -6.18 1.43 0.43
C CYS A 50 -4.80 1.92 0.91
N THR A 51 -4.30 3.04 0.40
CA THR A 51 -3.05 3.66 0.88
C THR A 51 -3.15 4.09 2.34
N ILE A 52 -4.27 4.68 2.77
CA ILE A 52 -4.50 5.02 4.18
C ILE A 52 -4.40 3.77 5.06
N MET A 53 -5.03 2.67 4.63
CA MET A 53 -4.99 1.40 5.37
C MET A 53 -3.56 0.87 5.49
N LEU A 54 -2.78 0.92 4.41
CA LEU A 54 -1.37 0.50 4.44
C LEU A 54 -0.53 1.35 5.38
N THR A 55 -0.69 2.68 5.36
CA THR A 55 0.00 3.58 6.29
C THR A 55 -0.37 3.28 7.74
N CYS A 56 -1.63 2.96 8.01
CA CYS A 56 -2.06 2.52 9.34
C CYS A 56 -1.35 1.23 9.75
N CYS A 57 -1.28 0.23 8.88
CA CYS A 57 -0.55 -1.01 9.11
C CYS A 57 0.94 -0.77 9.39
N LEU A 58 1.59 0.13 8.66
CA LEU A 58 3.00 0.51 8.89
C LEU A 58 3.20 1.19 10.26
N ALA A 59 2.31 2.10 10.62
CA ALA A 59 2.36 2.77 11.92
C ALA A 59 2.14 1.77 13.08
N GLN A 60 1.18 0.86 12.94
CA GLN A 60 0.94 -0.23 13.89
C GLN A 60 2.17 -1.12 14.03
N LEU A 61 2.78 -1.54 12.93
CA LEU A 61 3.96 -2.40 12.99
C LEU A 61 5.17 -1.68 13.61
N SER A 62 5.34 -0.39 13.35
CA SER A 62 6.46 0.39 13.92
C SER A 62 6.33 0.58 15.43
N THR A 63 5.11 0.62 15.97
CA THR A 63 4.84 0.87 17.39
C THR A 63 4.60 -0.42 18.17
N PHE A 64 3.59 -1.21 17.78
CA PHE A 64 3.20 -2.42 18.49
C PHE A 64 4.27 -3.51 18.42
N SER A 65 5.01 -3.65 17.32
CA SER A 65 6.08 -4.65 17.27
C SER A 65 7.22 -4.32 18.24
N VAL A 66 7.52 -3.05 18.45
CA VAL A 66 8.53 -2.62 19.44
C VAL A 66 8.05 -2.93 20.85
N GLN A 67 6.76 -2.71 21.14
CA GLN A 67 6.17 -3.08 22.43
C GLN A 67 6.12 -4.60 22.63
N GLN A 68 5.73 -5.37 21.61
CA GLN A 68 5.76 -6.83 21.64
C GLN A 68 7.18 -7.30 21.95
N ALA A 69 8.17 -6.82 21.21
CA ALA A 69 9.58 -7.14 21.44
C ALA A 69 10.08 -6.80 22.84
N ALA A 70 9.60 -5.71 23.44
CA ALA A 70 9.96 -5.32 24.80
C ALA A 70 9.53 -6.37 25.85
N THR A 71 8.48 -7.13 25.56
CA THR A 71 8.04 -8.25 26.41
C THR A 71 8.71 -9.58 26.06
N MET A 72 9.48 -9.64 24.96
CA MET A 72 10.12 -10.87 24.46
C MET A 72 11.58 -10.94 24.90
N SER A 73 12.19 -12.13 24.76
CA SER A 73 13.62 -12.29 25.00
C SER A 73 14.40 -11.59 23.89
N THR A 74 15.09 -10.50 24.26
CA THR A 74 15.96 -9.73 23.35
C THR A 74 17.44 -10.10 23.43
N LYS A 75 17.74 -11.27 24.02
CA LYS A 75 19.10 -11.80 24.08
C LYS A 75 19.47 -12.46 22.74
N LEU A 76 20.56 -12.00 22.14
CA LEU A 76 21.24 -12.62 21.01
C LEU A 76 22.57 -13.20 21.52
N GLY A 77 22.53 -14.45 21.98
CA GLY A 77 23.66 -15.05 22.70
C GLY A 77 23.95 -14.27 23.99
N SER A 78 25.13 -13.66 24.08
CA SER A 78 25.53 -12.83 25.24
C SER A 78 25.10 -11.36 25.12
N LEU A 79 24.69 -10.89 23.95
CA LEU A 79 24.35 -9.48 23.71
C LEU A 79 22.85 -9.25 23.92
N LYS A 80 22.49 -8.17 24.63
CA LYS A 80 21.09 -7.75 24.79
C LYS A 80 20.79 -6.65 23.79
N VAL A 81 19.92 -6.93 22.82
CA VAL A 81 19.50 -5.94 21.82
C VAL A 81 18.30 -5.17 22.39
N PRO A 82 18.28 -3.83 22.39
CA PRO A 82 17.10 -3.09 22.83
C PRO A 82 15.98 -3.20 21.77
N PRO A 83 14.71 -3.37 22.18
CA PRO A 83 13.55 -3.42 21.28
C PRO A 83 13.46 -2.22 20.32
N ALA A 84 13.88 -1.04 20.78
CA ALA A 84 13.88 0.20 20.00
C ALA A 84 14.81 0.15 18.78
N SER A 85 15.79 -0.77 18.74
CA SER A 85 16.68 -0.96 17.60
C SER A 85 16.14 -1.96 16.57
N LEU A 86 15.02 -2.63 16.83
CA LEU A 86 14.43 -3.58 15.89
C LEU A 86 13.95 -3.00 14.56
N PRO A 87 13.54 -1.71 14.45
CA PRO A 87 13.29 -1.08 13.16
C PRO A 87 14.50 -1.07 12.20
N PHE A 88 15.69 -1.46 12.66
CA PHE A 88 16.84 -1.69 11.78
C PHE A 88 16.64 -2.88 10.82
N PHE A 89 15.94 -3.94 11.25
CA PHE A 89 15.67 -5.12 10.42
C PHE A 89 14.87 -4.81 9.15
N PRO A 90 13.71 -4.12 9.20
CA PRO A 90 12.97 -3.75 8.00
C PRO A 90 13.79 -2.88 7.05
N VAL A 91 14.67 -1.99 7.54
CA VAL A 91 15.57 -1.19 6.69
C VAL A 91 16.52 -2.09 5.91
N ILE A 92 17.16 -3.07 6.56
CA ILE A 92 18.01 -4.06 5.86
C ILE A 92 17.20 -4.85 4.83
N PHE A 93 16.00 -5.31 5.22
CA PHE A 93 15.16 -6.08 4.30
C PHE A 93 14.78 -5.27 3.07
N ILE A 94 14.37 -4.02 3.23
CA ILE A 94 14.05 -3.12 2.10
C ILE A 94 15.30 -2.89 1.24
N MET A 95 16.47 -2.67 1.86
CA MET A 95 17.73 -2.48 1.14
C MET A 95 18.12 -3.70 0.29
N ILE A 96 17.77 -4.91 0.73
CA ILE A 96 17.97 -6.15 -0.03
C ILE A 96 16.85 -6.37 -1.05
N LEU A 97 15.61 -6.05 -0.68
CA LEU A 97 14.43 -6.35 -1.50
C LEU A 97 14.27 -5.37 -2.66
N ALA A 98 14.68 -4.11 -2.51
CA ALA A 98 14.66 -3.10 -3.56
C ALA A 98 15.46 -3.53 -4.81
N PRO A 99 16.76 -3.90 -4.72
CA PRO A 99 17.49 -4.37 -5.89
C PRO A 99 16.94 -5.70 -6.44
N ILE A 100 16.39 -6.57 -5.59
CA ILE A 100 15.71 -7.79 -6.06
C ILE A 100 14.46 -7.44 -6.88
N TYR A 101 13.67 -6.48 -6.40
CA TYR A 101 12.49 -6.00 -7.08
C TYR A 101 12.86 -5.42 -8.45
N ASP A 102 13.81 -4.49 -8.49
CA ASP A 102 14.21 -3.80 -9.72
C ASP A 102 14.89 -4.73 -10.72
N HIS A 103 15.77 -5.63 -10.26
CA HIS A 103 16.62 -6.43 -11.13
C HIS A 103 16.07 -7.82 -11.46
N PHE A 104 15.17 -8.37 -10.65
CA PHE A 104 14.60 -9.70 -10.88
C PHE A 104 13.10 -9.65 -11.11
N ILE A 105 12.33 -9.00 -10.22
CA ILE A 105 10.87 -9.05 -10.27
C ILE A 105 10.34 -8.27 -11.47
N ILE A 106 10.82 -7.06 -11.71
CA ILE A 106 10.42 -6.25 -12.87
C ILE A 106 10.71 -6.96 -14.21
N PRO A 107 11.95 -7.39 -14.51
CA PRO A 107 12.24 -8.04 -15.79
C PRO A 107 11.55 -9.39 -15.94
N PHE A 108 11.41 -10.17 -14.86
CA PHE A 108 10.61 -11.40 -14.89
C PHE A 108 9.16 -11.11 -15.25
N ALA A 109 8.55 -10.11 -14.62
CA ALA A 109 7.17 -9.75 -14.90
C ALA A 109 6.98 -9.22 -16.33
N ARG A 110 7.93 -8.42 -16.85
CA ARG A 110 7.95 -8.02 -18.26
C ARG A 110 7.99 -9.24 -19.20
N LYS A 111 8.80 -10.25 -18.86
CA LYS A 111 8.94 -11.48 -19.65
C LYS A 111 7.67 -12.35 -19.64
N VAL A 112 6.97 -12.41 -18.52
CA VAL A 112 5.73 -13.20 -18.37
C VAL A 112 4.54 -12.52 -19.05
N THR A 113 4.38 -11.20 -18.86
CA THR A 113 3.19 -10.48 -19.36
C THR A 113 3.32 -10.03 -20.81
N LYS A 114 4.52 -10.07 -21.41
CA LYS A 114 4.79 -9.69 -22.81
C LYS A 114 4.27 -8.30 -23.23
N SER A 115 4.17 -7.38 -22.27
CA SER A 115 3.77 -5.98 -22.46
C SER A 115 4.96 -5.09 -22.09
N GLU A 116 5.16 -3.96 -22.80
CA GLU A 116 6.26 -3.02 -22.50
C GLU A 116 6.23 -2.48 -21.05
N MET A 117 5.03 -2.43 -20.45
CA MET A 117 4.82 -2.01 -19.06
C MET A 117 4.95 -3.17 -18.04
N GLY A 118 4.88 -4.43 -18.49
CA GLY A 118 5.08 -5.64 -17.67
C GLY A 118 3.98 -5.96 -16.64
N ILE A 119 3.65 -5.06 -15.71
CA ILE A 119 2.55 -5.22 -14.73
C ILE A 119 1.78 -3.90 -14.70
N THR A 120 0.44 -3.95 -14.67
CA THR A 120 -0.35 -2.71 -14.52
C THR A 120 -0.14 -2.10 -13.13
N HIS A 121 -0.16 -0.76 -13.02
CA HIS A 121 0.04 -0.07 -11.73
C HIS A 121 -0.93 -0.57 -10.65
N LEU A 122 -2.20 -0.80 -11.02
CA LEU A 122 -3.22 -1.34 -10.13
C LEU A 122 -2.92 -2.78 -9.67
N GLN A 123 -2.33 -3.63 -10.51
CA GLN A 123 -1.94 -4.98 -10.10
C GLN A 123 -0.80 -4.95 -9.09
N ARG A 124 0.20 -4.06 -9.25
CA ARG A 124 1.29 -3.88 -8.28
C ARG A 124 0.75 -3.44 -6.92
N ILE A 125 -0.15 -2.45 -6.92
CA ILE A 125 -0.85 -1.98 -5.71
C ILE A 125 -1.61 -3.13 -5.06
N GLY A 126 -2.37 -3.91 -5.85
CA GLY A 126 -3.13 -5.06 -5.35
C GLY A 126 -2.26 -6.13 -4.70
N ILE A 127 -1.11 -6.47 -5.30
CA ILE A 127 -0.15 -7.42 -4.72
C ILE A 127 0.36 -6.93 -3.38
N GLY A 128 0.74 -5.65 -3.29
CA GLY A 128 1.20 -5.07 -2.02
C GLY A 128 0.11 -5.10 -0.93
N LEU A 129 -1.14 -4.84 -1.29
CA LEU A 129 -2.27 -4.95 -0.34
C LEU A 129 -2.50 -6.40 0.15
N VAL A 130 -2.41 -7.39 -0.73
CA VAL A 130 -2.50 -8.81 -0.34
C VAL A 130 -1.35 -9.19 0.59
N LEU A 131 -0.12 -8.75 0.29
CA LEU A 131 1.04 -8.96 1.15
C LEU A 131 0.87 -8.29 2.52
N SER A 132 0.23 -7.12 2.59
CA SER A 132 -0.09 -6.45 3.85
C SER A 132 -1.06 -7.26 4.71
N VAL A 133 -2.11 -7.84 4.10
CA VAL A 133 -3.05 -8.73 4.81
C VAL A 133 -2.32 -9.97 5.34
N ILE A 134 -1.45 -10.58 4.55
CA ILE A 134 -0.62 -11.71 4.97
C ILE A 134 0.29 -11.29 6.14
N ALA A 135 0.93 -10.12 6.06
CA ALA A 135 1.79 -9.61 7.12
C ALA A 135 1.03 -9.44 8.43
N MET A 136 -0.18 -8.86 8.39
CA MET A 136 -1.04 -8.74 9.57
C MET A 136 -1.51 -10.08 10.11
N GLY A 137 -1.75 -11.07 9.24
CA GLY A 137 -2.00 -12.45 9.65
C GLY A 137 -0.81 -13.06 10.40
N VAL A 138 0.43 -12.85 9.92
CA VAL A 138 1.65 -13.29 10.60
C VAL A 138 1.79 -12.61 11.97
N VAL A 139 1.56 -11.29 12.05
CA VAL A 139 1.57 -10.55 13.33
C VAL A 139 0.58 -11.18 14.32
N ALA A 140 -0.65 -11.46 13.88
CA ALA A 140 -1.66 -12.10 14.73
C ALA A 140 -1.22 -13.49 15.22
N LEU A 141 -0.62 -14.31 14.36
CA LEU A 141 -0.10 -15.62 14.73
C LEU A 141 1.05 -15.53 15.75
N VAL A 142 1.97 -14.58 15.57
CA VAL A 142 3.07 -14.32 16.50
C VAL A 142 2.51 -13.89 17.86
N GLU A 143 1.51 -13.02 17.89
CA GLU A 143 0.88 -12.56 19.13
C GLU A 143 0.13 -13.70 19.84
N ILE A 144 -0.56 -14.56 19.11
CA ILE A 144 -1.20 -15.76 19.68
C ILE A 144 -0.14 -16.69 20.30
N LYS A 145 0.98 -16.91 19.61
CA LYS A 145 2.10 -17.70 20.14
C LYS A 145 2.68 -17.05 21.40
N ARG A 146 2.91 -15.74 21.39
CA ARG A 146 3.43 -14.97 22.53
C ARG A 146 2.51 -15.11 23.74
N LYS A 147 1.20 -14.89 23.56
CA LYS A 147 0.19 -15.06 24.63
C LYS A 147 0.16 -16.48 25.18
N LYS A 148 0.21 -17.50 24.31
CA LYS A 148 0.24 -18.90 24.75
C LYS A 148 1.48 -19.23 25.57
N VAL A 149 2.64 -18.70 25.20
CA VAL A 149 3.88 -18.86 25.96
C VAL A 149 3.79 -18.15 27.32
N ALA A 150 3.18 -16.96 27.36
CA ALA A 150 2.95 -16.23 28.61
C ALA A 150 2.07 -17.02 29.59
N THR A 151 0.96 -17.58 29.11
CA THR A 151 0.08 -18.44 29.92
C THR A 151 0.80 -19.69 30.40
N ASN A 152 1.49 -20.41 29.51
CA ASN A 152 2.15 -21.67 29.86
C ASN A 152 3.34 -21.49 30.82
N SER A 153 4.00 -20.33 30.77
CA SER A 153 5.15 -20.04 31.63
C SER A 153 4.73 -19.43 32.97
N GLY A 154 3.43 -19.18 33.19
CA GLY A 154 2.93 -18.48 34.38
C GLY A 154 3.35 -17.01 34.47
N LEU A 155 3.83 -16.42 33.37
CA LEU A 155 4.38 -15.06 33.31
C LEU A 155 3.35 -14.05 32.80
N LEU A 156 2.06 -14.29 33.03
CA LEU A 156 0.99 -13.37 32.59
C LEU A 156 1.06 -12.02 33.33
N ASP A 157 1.46 -12.04 34.60
CA ASP A 157 1.54 -10.87 35.49
C ASP A 157 2.99 -10.51 35.88
N SER A 158 4.00 -11.19 35.35
CA SER A 158 5.41 -10.88 35.61
C SER A 158 5.96 -9.90 34.57
N ASN A 159 6.84 -8.99 35.00
CA ASN A 159 7.63 -8.13 34.11
C ASN A 159 8.82 -8.84 33.48
N ASP A 160 9.00 -10.14 33.76
CA ASP A 160 10.11 -10.91 33.19
C ASP A 160 9.95 -11.12 31.68
N PRO A 161 11.05 -11.06 30.89
CA PRO A 161 11.00 -11.30 29.47
C PRO A 161 10.47 -12.71 29.15
N LEU A 162 9.50 -12.78 28.26
CA LEU A 162 8.94 -14.05 27.79
C LEU A 162 10.01 -14.86 27.05
N PRO A 163 10.07 -16.19 27.23
CA PRO A 163 11.02 -17.08 26.57
C PRO A 163 10.66 -17.33 25.09
N ILE A 164 10.43 -16.25 24.35
CA ILE A 164 10.17 -16.24 22.91
C ILE A 164 11.15 -15.26 22.27
N THR A 165 11.75 -15.66 21.16
CA THR A 165 12.81 -14.88 20.51
C THR A 165 12.23 -13.73 19.71
N PHE A 166 12.84 -12.55 19.78
CA PHE A 166 12.43 -11.39 18.98
C PHE A 166 12.55 -11.60 17.45
N PHE A 167 13.26 -12.64 16.97
CA PHE A 167 13.39 -12.96 15.54
C PHE A 167 12.05 -13.20 14.82
N TRP A 168 10.99 -13.62 15.54
CA TRP A 168 9.65 -13.74 14.95
C TRP A 168 9.14 -12.40 14.40
N ILE A 169 9.55 -11.30 15.01
CA ILE A 169 9.20 -9.94 14.58
C ILE A 169 9.94 -9.56 13.28
N ALA A 170 11.10 -10.15 13.01
CA ALA A 170 11.81 -9.92 11.74
C ALA A 170 11.01 -10.46 10.54
N PHE A 171 10.28 -11.58 10.70
CA PHE A 171 9.47 -12.16 9.63
C PHE A 171 8.28 -11.28 9.25
N GLN A 172 7.55 -10.70 10.23
CA GLN A 172 6.46 -9.75 9.93
C GLN A 172 6.98 -8.48 9.25
N TYR A 173 8.18 -8.01 9.62
CA TYR A 173 8.83 -6.88 8.95
C TYR A 173 9.19 -7.17 7.48
N LEU A 174 9.60 -8.40 7.16
CA LEU A 174 9.89 -8.79 5.78
C LEU A 174 8.65 -8.69 4.89
N PHE A 175 7.52 -9.28 5.33
CA PHE A 175 6.28 -9.26 4.54
C PHE A 175 5.71 -7.85 4.40
N LEU A 176 5.71 -7.06 5.48
CA LEU A 176 5.19 -5.70 5.41
C LEU A 176 6.12 -4.76 4.61
N GLY A 177 7.44 -4.91 4.72
CA GLY A 177 8.39 -4.17 3.90
C GLY A 177 8.25 -4.50 2.41
N SER A 178 7.93 -5.77 2.10
CA SER A 178 7.57 -6.17 0.73
C SER A 178 6.27 -5.49 0.28
N ALA A 179 5.22 -5.55 1.11
CA ALA A 179 3.94 -4.91 0.81
C ALA A 179 4.10 -3.41 0.50
N ASP A 180 4.87 -2.71 1.33
CA ASP A 180 5.15 -1.28 1.18
C ASP A 180 5.88 -0.98 -0.13
N LEU A 181 6.94 -1.72 -0.45
CA LEU A 181 7.69 -1.54 -1.69
C LEU A 181 6.80 -1.68 -2.94
N PHE A 182 5.96 -2.71 -2.99
CA PHE A 182 5.07 -2.95 -4.14
C PHE A 182 3.95 -1.90 -4.25
N THR A 183 3.33 -1.54 -3.13
CA THR A 183 2.25 -0.54 -3.13
C THR A 183 2.77 0.86 -3.43
N LEU A 184 3.90 1.27 -2.84
CA LEU A 184 4.50 2.57 -3.09
C LEU A 184 4.97 2.72 -4.54
N ALA A 185 5.63 1.70 -5.09
CA ALA A 185 6.04 1.70 -6.49
C ALA A 185 4.83 1.84 -7.43
N GLY A 186 3.76 1.08 -7.20
CA GLY A 186 2.54 1.17 -8.00
C GLY A 186 1.79 2.50 -7.86
N LEU A 187 1.77 3.07 -6.65
CA LEU A 187 1.12 4.37 -6.40
C LEU A 187 1.87 5.52 -7.08
N MET A 188 3.20 5.55 -6.97
CA MET A 188 4.01 6.61 -7.59
C MET A 188 3.83 6.59 -9.11
N GLU A 189 3.89 5.42 -9.73
CA GLU A 189 3.75 5.26 -11.19
C GLU A 189 2.33 5.61 -11.68
N PHE A 190 1.31 5.27 -10.90
CA PHE A 190 -0.07 5.68 -11.15
C PHE A 190 -0.21 7.22 -11.10
N LEU A 191 0.26 7.84 -10.01
CA LEU A 191 0.20 9.30 -9.86
C LEU A 191 0.96 10.02 -10.98
N PHE A 192 2.15 9.55 -11.35
CA PHE A 192 2.90 10.15 -12.46
C PHE A 192 2.13 10.04 -13.78
N THR A 193 1.51 8.90 -14.05
CA THR A 193 0.75 8.67 -15.29
C THR A 193 -0.48 9.58 -15.37
N GLU A 194 -1.25 9.70 -14.29
CA GLU A 194 -2.42 10.58 -14.25
C GLU A 194 -2.03 12.06 -14.35
N MET A 195 -0.94 12.49 -13.71
CA MET A 195 -0.43 13.87 -13.82
C MET A 195 0.03 14.20 -15.25
N ILE A 196 0.73 13.28 -15.91
CA ILE A 196 1.18 13.46 -17.30
C ILE A 196 -0.02 13.53 -18.25
N ASN A 197 -1.02 12.66 -18.08
CA ASN A 197 -2.23 12.67 -18.90
C ASN A 197 -3.04 13.96 -18.70
N GLY A 198 -3.16 14.44 -17.44
CA GLY A 198 -3.81 15.70 -17.13
C GLY A 198 -3.11 16.92 -17.75
N CYS A 199 -1.77 16.95 -17.75
CA CYS A 199 -1.01 18.00 -18.44
C CYS A 199 -1.13 17.91 -19.97
N ALA A 200 -1.22 16.71 -20.54
CA ALA A 200 -1.37 16.51 -21.98
C ALA A 200 -2.76 16.94 -22.50
N GLU A 201 -3.80 16.86 -21.66
CA GLU A 201 -5.16 17.36 -21.97
C GLU A 201 -5.31 18.89 -21.84
N GLN A 202 -4.30 19.61 -21.33
CA GLN A 202 -4.23 21.08 -21.33
C GLN A 202 -3.12 21.61 -22.26
N PRO A 203 -3.29 21.52 -23.61
CA PRO A 203 -2.32 22.09 -24.54
C PRO A 203 -2.32 23.63 -24.62
N LEU A 204 -3.01 24.35 -23.71
CA LEU A 204 -3.12 25.81 -23.75
C LEU A 204 -2.69 26.56 -22.46
N GLY A 205 -1.96 25.91 -21.55
CA GLY A 205 -1.64 26.48 -20.23
C GLY A 205 -0.17 26.64 -19.88
N CYS A 206 0.78 26.28 -20.75
CA CYS A 206 2.21 26.47 -20.50
C CYS A 206 2.82 27.42 -21.54
N ILE A 207 2.73 28.72 -21.24
CA ILE A 207 3.78 29.71 -21.51
C ILE A 207 4.09 30.36 -20.16
#